data_AF-A0A2E7SA67-F1
#
_entry.id   AF-A0A2E7SA67-F1
#
_cell.length_a   1.000
_cell.length_b   1.000
_cell.length_c   1.000
_cell.angle_alpha   90.00
_cell.angle_beta   90.00
_cell.angle_gamma   90.00
#
_symmetry.space_group_name_H-M   'P 1'
#
loop_
_entity.id
_entity.type
_entity.pdbx_description
1 polymer ?
#
loop_
_entity_poly.entity_id
_entity_poly.type
_entity_poly.pdbx_seq_one_letter_code
_entity_poly.pdbx_strand_id
1 'polypeptide(L)'
;MNYPDKGPSMDDGFEYFAFVDNETNIVKNVICCSSLEKFQELQVAMGQIPTSEGRWIPANARTRKPSKGNHYDVEKNLFYPKRLWDSWVLNEETMYWDPPVPKPQEEYDPETGTLVLQWLWDEPTLSWVSQTCANCDPPNKDEL
;
A
#
# COMPACT_ATOMS: atom_id res chain seq x y z
N MET A 1 -15.31 23.97 8.96
CA MET A 1 -15.57 22.87 8.02
C MET A 1 -15.80 21.61 8.86
N ASN A 2 -17.06 21.33 9.22
CA ASN A 2 -17.43 20.15 9.98
C ASN A 2 -17.59 18.99 9.00
N TYR A 3 -16.76 17.96 9.12
CA TYR A 3 -17.09 16.64 8.58
C TYR A 3 -17.86 15.88 9.66
N PRO A 4 -19.16 15.63 9.50
CA PRO A 4 -19.86 14.67 10.34
C PRO A 4 -19.66 13.31 9.69
N ASP A 5 -18.63 12.59 10.08
CA ASP A 5 -18.51 11.18 9.72
C ASP A 5 -18.24 10.37 10.98
N LYS A 6 -19.25 10.34 11.86
CA LYS A 6 -19.42 9.19 12.75
C LYS A 6 -20.06 8.07 11.92
N GLY A 7 -19.28 7.54 10.97
CA GLY A 7 -19.46 6.17 10.50
C GLY A 7 -19.42 5.21 11.70
N PRO A 8 -20.03 4.02 11.58
CA PRO A 8 -20.40 3.20 12.73
C PRO A 8 -19.21 2.94 13.66
N SER A 9 -19.34 3.35 14.93
CA SER A 9 -18.31 3.12 15.93
C SER A 9 -18.37 1.67 16.44
N MET A 10 -17.21 1.03 16.47
CA MET A 10 -16.86 -0.19 17.20
C MET A 10 -17.68 -1.44 16.84
N ASP A 11 -17.23 -2.11 15.79
CA ASP A 11 -16.76 -3.48 15.97
C ASP A 11 -15.30 -3.46 15.51
N ASP A 12 -14.39 -4.20 16.13
CA ASP A 12 -13.01 -4.42 15.62
C ASP A 12 -13.05 -5.30 14.34
N GLY A 13 -13.94 -4.94 13.42
CA GLY A 13 -14.35 -5.69 12.26
C GLY A 13 -13.24 -5.74 11.22
N PHE A 14 -12.98 -6.94 10.73
CA PHE A 14 -12.07 -7.12 9.62
C PHE A 14 -12.70 -6.56 8.36
N GLU A 15 -12.00 -5.63 7.69
CA GLU A 15 -12.44 -5.09 6.40
C GLU A 15 -11.80 -5.83 5.22
N TYR A 16 -10.65 -6.47 5.48
CA TYR A 16 -9.89 -7.18 4.47
C TYR A 16 -9.43 -8.52 5.01
N PHE A 17 -9.35 -9.51 4.14
CA PHE A 17 -8.68 -10.77 4.38
C PHE A 17 -7.58 -10.91 3.34
N ALA A 18 -6.34 -11.15 3.77
CA ALA A 18 -5.19 -11.27 2.90
C ALA A 18 -4.71 -12.72 2.84
N PHE A 19 -4.55 -13.27 1.64
CA PHE A 19 -3.89 -14.55 1.45
C PHE A 19 -2.38 -14.33 1.43
N VAL A 20 -1.70 -14.86 2.43
CA VAL A 20 -0.26 -14.74 2.59
C VAL A 20 0.38 -16.10 2.30
N ASP A 21 1.30 -16.10 1.37
CA ASP A 21 2.14 -17.25 1.02
C ASP A 21 3.01 -17.65 2.23
N ASN A 22 3.05 -18.95 2.56
CA ASN A 22 3.72 -19.41 3.77
C ASN A 22 5.25 -19.41 3.68
N GLU A 23 5.82 -19.52 2.48
CA GLU A 23 7.27 -19.54 2.29
C GLU A 23 7.85 -18.13 2.20
N THR A 24 7.16 -17.25 1.47
CA THR A 24 7.65 -15.90 1.15
C THR A 24 7.08 -14.80 2.04
N ASN A 25 5.99 -15.09 2.78
CA ASN A 25 5.19 -14.10 3.50
C ASN A 25 4.70 -12.93 2.63
N ILE A 26 4.48 -13.19 1.34
CA ILE A 26 3.95 -12.19 0.40
C ILE A 26 2.44 -12.36 0.26
N VAL A 27 1.71 -11.24 0.28
CA VAL A 27 0.27 -11.18 0.02
C VAL A 27 0.01 -11.47 -1.46
N LYS A 28 -0.63 -12.60 -1.75
CA LYS A 28 -0.99 -13.00 -3.13
C LYS A 28 -2.39 -12.55 -3.54
N ASN A 29 -3.29 -12.42 -2.57
CA ASN A 29 -4.68 -11.99 -2.80
C ASN A 29 -5.23 -11.20 -1.60
N VAL A 30 -6.18 -10.32 -1.86
CA VAL A 30 -6.90 -9.56 -0.83
C VAL A 30 -8.38 -9.56 -1.18
N ILE A 31 -9.21 -9.95 -0.21
CA ILE A 31 -10.68 -9.92 -0.32
C ILE A 31 -11.19 -8.86 0.65
N CYS A 32 -12.00 -7.94 0.14
CA CYS A 32 -12.71 -6.96 0.97
C CYS A 32 -14.04 -7.56 1.40
N CYS A 33 -14.25 -7.75 2.69
CA CYS A 33 -15.52 -8.21 3.24
C CYS A 33 -15.62 -7.81 4.70
N SER A 34 -16.82 -7.45 5.13
CA SER A 34 -17.10 -6.85 6.44
C SER A 34 -17.25 -7.86 7.58
N SER A 35 -17.19 -9.17 7.32
CA SER A 35 -17.29 -10.20 8.35
C SER A 35 -16.65 -11.52 7.93
N LEU A 36 -16.30 -12.34 8.93
CA LEU A 36 -15.79 -13.70 8.71
C LEU A 36 -16.83 -14.61 8.06
N GLU A 37 -18.11 -14.47 8.42
CA GLU A 37 -19.20 -15.24 7.80
C GLU A 37 -19.30 -14.95 6.30
N LYS A 38 -19.24 -13.65 5.93
CA LYS A 38 -19.25 -13.25 4.52
C LYS A 38 -18.01 -13.74 3.78
N PHE A 39 -16.86 -13.71 4.45
CA PHE A 39 -15.64 -14.29 3.92
C PHE A 39 -15.84 -15.78 3.62
N GLN A 40 -16.32 -16.56 4.59
CA GLN A 40 -16.59 -18.01 4.46
C GLN A 40 -17.57 -18.32 3.32
N GLU A 41 -18.65 -17.56 3.18
CA GLU A 41 -19.58 -17.69 2.05
C GLU A 41 -18.88 -17.50 0.69
N LEU A 42 -18.02 -16.48 0.58
CA LEU A 42 -17.21 -16.26 -0.62
C LEU A 42 -16.23 -17.41 -0.85
N GLN A 43 -15.65 -18.00 0.21
CA GLN A 43 -14.76 -19.16 0.06
C GLN A 43 -15.47 -20.37 -0.55
N VAL A 44 -16.72 -20.60 -0.14
CA VAL A 44 -17.57 -21.68 -0.68
C VAL A 44 -17.95 -21.38 -2.12
N ALA A 45 -18.40 -20.15 -2.41
CA ALA A 45 -18.82 -19.74 -3.75
C ALA A 45 -17.68 -19.76 -4.79
N MET A 46 -16.45 -19.43 -4.37
CA MET A 46 -15.27 -19.41 -5.24
C MET A 46 -14.62 -20.79 -5.46
N GLY A 47 -15.18 -21.87 -4.90
CA GLY A 47 -14.72 -23.23 -5.17
C GLY A 47 -13.50 -23.69 -4.36
N GLN A 48 -13.47 -23.34 -3.07
CA GLN A 48 -12.34 -23.51 -2.14
C GLN A 48 -11.15 -22.63 -2.48
N ILE A 49 -10.83 -21.76 -1.53
CA ILE A 49 -9.68 -20.88 -1.64
C ILE A 49 -8.40 -21.69 -1.37
N PRO A 50 -7.28 -21.42 -2.07
CA PRO A 50 -6.01 -22.09 -1.79
C PRO A 50 -5.65 -21.98 -0.29
N THR A 51 -5.36 -23.12 0.34
CA THR A 51 -4.95 -23.21 1.74
C THR A 51 -3.67 -24.03 1.94
N SER A 52 -3.22 -24.79 0.93
CA SER A 52 -2.02 -25.62 1.02
C SER A 52 -0.72 -24.81 1.02
N GLU A 53 -0.69 -23.68 0.30
CA GLU A 53 0.53 -22.88 0.09
C GLU A 53 0.56 -21.57 0.88
N GLY A 54 -0.50 -21.29 1.64
CA GLY A 54 -0.63 -20.02 2.35
C GLY A 54 -1.70 -20.03 3.42
N ARG A 55 -1.92 -18.87 4.03
CA ARG A 55 -2.89 -18.66 5.09
C ARG A 55 -3.65 -17.36 4.87
N TRP A 56 -4.91 -17.34 5.29
CA TRP A 56 -5.71 -16.13 5.29
C TRP A 56 -5.53 -15.39 6.61
N ILE A 57 -5.09 -14.15 6.51
CA ILE A 57 -4.86 -13.27 7.65
C ILE A 57 -5.89 -12.16 7.58
N PRO A 58 -6.76 -12.04 8.58
CA PRO A 58 -7.76 -11.00 8.62
C PRO A 58 -7.08 -9.69 9.05
N ALA A 59 -7.39 -8.59 8.37
CA ALA A 59 -6.75 -7.31 8.56
C ALA A 59 -7.66 -6.32 9.29
N ASN A 60 -7.06 -5.61 10.24
CA ASN A 60 -7.69 -4.58 11.06
C ASN A 60 -6.75 -3.37 11.22
N ALA A 61 -7.16 -2.41 12.04
CA ALA A 61 -6.37 -1.20 12.30
C ALA A 61 -4.95 -1.49 12.81
N ARG A 62 -4.75 -2.59 13.56
CA ARG A 62 -3.43 -2.99 14.10
C ARG A 62 -2.53 -3.59 13.02
N THR A 63 -3.05 -4.46 12.15
CA THR A 63 -2.25 -5.13 11.12
C THR A 63 -1.91 -4.22 9.92
N ARG A 64 -2.57 -3.06 9.80
CA ARG A 64 -2.62 -2.20 8.60
C ARG A 64 -3.37 -2.86 7.44
N LYS A 65 -3.70 -2.04 6.44
CA LYS A 65 -4.41 -2.46 5.23
C LYS A 65 -3.48 -3.27 4.30
N PRO A 66 -3.82 -4.52 3.95
CA PRO A 66 -3.04 -5.31 3.02
C PRO A 66 -3.30 -4.87 1.58
N SER A 67 -2.31 -5.09 0.72
CA SER A 67 -2.43 -4.97 -0.73
C SER A 67 -1.67 -6.12 -1.38
N LYS A 68 -2.05 -6.50 -2.60
CA LYS A 68 -1.35 -7.56 -3.33
C LYS A 68 0.12 -7.17 -3.55
N GLY A 69 1.02 -8.08 -3.20
CA GLY A 69 2.46 -7.88 -3.25
C GLY A 69 3.06 -7.37 -1.94
N ASN A 70 2.27 -6.84 -0.99
CA ASN A 70 2.78 -6.49 0.34
C ASN A 70 3.43 -7.69 1.01
N HIS A 71 4.33 -7.41 1.93
CA HIS A 71 4.88 -8.40 2.83
C HIS A 71 4.08 -8.43 4.14
N TYR A 72 4.16 -9.55 4.84
CA TYR A 72 3.61 -9.72 6.17
C TYR A 72 4.72 -10.08 7.15
N ASP A 73 4.85 -9.29 8.21
CA ASP A 73 5.75 -9.55 9.32
C ASP A 73 5.03 -10.40 10.37
N VAL A 74 5.54 -11.61 10.60
CA VAL A 74 4.92 -12.59 11.52
C VAL A 74 5.08 -12.18 12.97
N GLU A 75 6.22 -11.58 13.34
CA GLU A 75 6.53 -11.21 14.73
C GLU A 75 5.75 -9.96 15.13
N LYS A 76 5.68 -8.96 14.24
CA LYS A 76 4.95 -7.72 14.46
C LYS A 76 3.46 -7.85 14.16
N ASN A 77 3.04 -8.92 13.48
CA ASN A 77 1.69 -9.14 12.98
C ASN A 77 1.19 -7.93 12.15
N LEU A 78 1.95 -7.57 11.11
CA LEU A 78 1.77 -6.33 10.38
C LEU A 78 2.01 -6.52 8.88
N PHE A 79 1.15 -5.95 8.05
CA PHE A 79 1.39 -5.81 6.61
C PHE A 79 2.23 -4.56 6.34
N TYR A 80 3.22 -4.70 5.47
CA TYR A 80 4.06 -3.60 5.01
C TYR A 80 4.22 -3.62 3.49
N PRO A 81 4.40 -2.45 2.85
CA PRO A 81 4.40 -2.36 1.40
C PRO A 81 5.52 -3.19 0.78
N LYS A 82 5.30 -3.64 -0.46
CA LYS A 82 6.41 -4.16 -1.28
C LYS A 82 7.45 -3.08 -1.50
N ARG A 83 8.72 -3.49 -1.60
CA ARG A 83 9.78 -2.56 -2.00
C ARG A 83 9.51 -2.04 -3.41
N LEU A 84 9.51 -0.72 -3.58
CA LEU A 84 9.32 -0.09 -4.89
C LEU A 84 10.62 0.00 -5.68
N TRP A 85 11.74 0.24 -4.97
CA TRP A 85 13.05 0.50 -5.53
C TRP A 85 14.11 -0.27 -4.75
N ASP A 86 15.08 -0.87 -5.43
CA ASP A 86 16.06 -1.75 -4.79
C ASP A 86 16.99 -1.01 -3.84
N SER A 87 17.24 0.27 -4.11
CA SER A 87 18.04 1.16 -3.27
C SER A 87 17.36 1.59 -1.96
N TRP A 88 16.03 1.43 -1.86
CA TRP A 88 15.32 1.83 -0.64
C TRP A 88 15.51 0.80 0.46
N VAL A 89 15.70 1.30 1.68
CA VAL A 89 15.99 0.50 2.88
C VAL A 89 14.75 0.42 3.74
N LEU A 90 14.43 -0.77 4.27
CA LEU A 90 13.30 -0.92 5.18
C LEU A 90 13.63 -0.25 6.50
N ASN A 91 12.80 0.71 6.91
CA ASN A 91 12.83 1.24 8.25
C ASN A 91 12.08 0.30 9.18
N GLU A 92 12.80 -0.44 10.03
CA GLU A 92 12.20 -1.46 10.88
C GLU A 92 11.29 -0.91 11.99
N GLU A 93 11.40 0.38 12.31
CA GLU A 93 10.53 1.04 13.29
C GLU A 93 9.17 1.36 12.65
N THR A 94 9.18 1.97 11.46
CA THR A 94 7.95 2.42 10.80
C THR A 94 7.33 1.36 9.89
N MET A 95 8.12 0.36 9.49
CA MET A 95 7.80 -0.67 8.49
C MET A 95 7.42 -0.05 7.13
N TYR A 96 8.13 1.01 6.73
CA TYR A 96 8.07 1.60 5.40
C TYR A 96 9.46 1.58 4.75
N TRP A 97 9.49 1.60 3.43
CA TRP A 97 10.73 1.71 2.66
C TRP A 97 11.13 3.17 2.56
N ASP A 98 12.32 3.50 3.04
CA ASP A 98 12.88 4.85 2.99
C ASP A 98 13.96 4.94 1.90
N PRO A 99 13.98 6.02 1.10
CA PRO A 99 15.04 6.27 0.14
C PRO A 99 16.36 6.58 0.86
N PRO A 100 17.52 6.24 0.25
CA PRO A 100 18.83 6.51 0.85
C PRO A 100 19.14 8.01 0.93
N VAL A 101 18.50 8.83 0.09
CA VAL A 101 18.62 10.29 0.09
C VAL A 101 17.28 10.89 0.52
N PRO A 102 17.24 11.79 1.53
CA PRO A 102 16.01 12.44 1.96
C PRO A 102 15.29 13.16 0.82
N LYS A 103 13.96 13.04 0.77
CA LYS A 103 13.13 13.74 -0.23
C LYS A 103 13.26 15.25 -0.04
N PRO A 104 13.59 16.04 -1.08
CA PRO A 104 13.59 17.49 -0.97
C PRO A 104 12.17 18.02 -0.76
N GLN A 105 12.07 19.26 -0.28
CA GLN A 105 10.79 19.91 -0.03
C GLN A 105 10.03 20.14 -1.34
N GLU A 106 8.72 19.88 -1.31
CA GLU A 106 7.79 20.21 -2.39
C GLU A 106 7.39 21.70 -2.32
N GLU A 107 7.14 22.29 -3.48
CA GLU A 107 6.72 23.69 -3.58
C GLU A 107 5.25 23.77 -3.99
N TYR A 108 4.49 24.64 -3.31
CA TYR A 108 3.08 24.86 -3.53
C TYR A 108 2.82 26.33 -3.85
N ASP A 109 1.90 26.57 -4.78
CA ASP A 109 1.45 27.91 -5.14
C ASP A 109 0.67 28.48 -3.93
N PRO A 110 1.07 29.65 -3.40
CA PRO A 110 0.49 30.18 -2.16
C PRO A 110 -0.94 30.70 -2.33
N GLU A 111 -1.39 31.00 -3.54
CA GLU A 111 -2.73 31.55 -3.80
C GLU A 111 -3.75 30.43 -4.05
N THR A 112 -3.34 29.39 -4.77
CA THR A 112 -4.20 28.29 -5.20
C THR A 112 -4.03 27.03 -4.34
N GLY A 113 -2.92 26.90 -3.63
CA GLY A 113 -2.53 25.68 -2.90
C GLY A 113 -2.12 24.52 -3.81
N THR A 114 -1.87 24.78 -5.09
CA THR A 114 -1.54 23.74 -6.08
C THR A 114 -0.06 23.36 -6.00
N LEU A 115 0.25 22.07 -6.13
CA LEU A 115 1.63 21.57 -6.20
C LEU A 115 2.32 22.08 -7.47
N VAL A 116 3.43 22.80 -7.32
CA VAL A 116 4.21 23.42 -8.42
C VAL A 116 5.46 22.62 -8.72
N LEU A 117 6.11 22.10 -7.67
CA LEU A 117 7.32 21.31 -7.76
C LEU A 117 7.19 20.05 -6.92
N GLN A 118 7.36 18.91 -7.58
CA GLN A 118 7.46 17.61 -6.93
C GLN A 118 8.76 16.91 -7.30
N TRP A 119 9.08 15.85 -6.57
CA TRP A 119 10.30 15.08 -6.76
C TRP A 119 9.94 13.62 -6.99
N LEU A 120 10.47 13.04 -8.06
CA LEU A 120 10.39 11.62 -8.35
C LEU A 120 11.76 10.98 -8.11
N TRP A 121 11.75 9.75 -7.59
CA TRP A 121 12.97 9.01 -7.35
C TRP A 121 13.49 8.42 -8.66
N ASP A 122 14.75 8.68 -8.98
CA ASP A 122 15.45 8.13 -10.14
C ASP A 122 16.44 7.05 -9.67
N GLU A 123 16.01 5.79 -9.79
CA GLU A 123 16.76 4.64 -9.27
C GLU A 123 18.14 4.45 -9.93
N PRO A 124 18.32 4.58 -11.26
CA PRO A 124 19.63 4.53 -11.89
C PRO A 124 20.67 5.52 -11.35
N THR A 125 20.23 6.72 -10.93
CA THR A 125 21.14 7.76 -10.43
C THR A 125 21.15 7.90 -8.92
N LEU A 126 20.28 7.16 -8.22
CA LEU A 126 20.08 7.21 -6.78
C LEU A 126 19.82 8.63 -6.27
N SER A 127 19.01 9.38 -7.01
CA SER A 127 18.75 10.79 -6.73
C SER A 127 17.30 11.19 -7.00
N TRP A 128 16.90 12.33 -6.43
CA TRP A 128 15.59 12.91 -6.68
C TRP A 128 15.64 13.82 -7.91
N VAL A 129 14.74 13.59 -8.86
CA VAL A 129 14.59 14.41 -10.05
C VAL A 129 13.34 15.27 -9.90
N SER A 130 13.51 16.58 -10.08
CA SER A 130 12.42 17.55 -10.04
C SER A 130 11.46 17.32 -11.20
N GLN A 131 10.17 17.35 -10.91
CA GLN A 131 9.10 17.39 -11.89
C GLN A 131 8.23 18.61 -11.58
N THR A 132 8.15 19.54 -12.53
CA THR A 132 7.25 20.68 -12.46
C THR A 132 5.91 20.31 -13.07
N CYS A 133 4.82 20.83 -12.51
CA CYS A 133 3.48 20.59 -13.06
C CYS A 133 3.25 21.24 -14.45
N ALA A 134 4.19 22.08 -14.92
CA ALA A 134 4.24 22.58 -16.29
C ALA A 134 4.71 21.53 -17.32
N ASN A 135 5.32 20.44 -16.87
CA ASN A 135 5.72 19.29 -17.71
C ASN A 135 4.73 18.12 -17.63
N CYS A 136 3.46 18.38 -17.26
CA CYS A 136 2.40 17.38 -17.22
C CYS A 136 1.83 17.01 -18.60
N ASP A 137 2.48 17.38 -19.70
CA ASP A 137 2.13 16.81 -21.00
C ASP A 137 2.50 15.31 -20.98
N PRO A 138 1.53 14.39 -21.17
CA PRO A 138 1.87 12.98 -21.31
C PRO A 138 2.83 12.82 -22.49
N PRO A 139 3.80 11.88 -22.43
CA PRO A 139 4.64 11.58 -23.59
C PRO A 139 3.73 11.33 -24.79
N ASN A 140 3.98 12.08 -25.87
CA ASN A 140 3.20 11.99 -27.08
C ASN A 140 3.21 10.52 -27.56
N LYS A 141 2.02 9.96 -27.83
CA LYS A 141 1.87 8.54 -28.21
C LYS A 141 2.50 8.20 -29.58
N ASP A 142 3.04 9.20 -30.27
CA ASP A 142 3.66 9.07 -31.59
C ASP A 142 5.19 8.81 -31.54
N GLU A 143 5.79 8.60 -30.37
CA GLU A 143 7.21 8.20 -30.23
C GLU A 143 7.42 6.73 -29.84
N LEU A 144 6.54 5.83 -30.30
CA LEU A 144 6.74 4.36 -30.28
C LEU A 144 6.62 3.75 -31.68
#